data_AF-A0A7Y5E2H6-F1
#
_entry.id   AF-A0A7Y5E2H6-F1
#
_cell.length_a   1.000
_cell.length_b   1.000
_cell.length_c   1.000
_cell.angle_alpha   90.00
_cell.angle_beta   90.00
_cell.angle_gamma   90.00
#
_symmetry.space_group_name_H-M   'P 1'
#
loop_
_entity.id
_entity.type
_entity.pdbx_description
1 polymer ?
#
loop_
_entity_poly.entity_id
_entity_poly.type
_entity_poly.pdbx_seq_one_letter_code
_entity_poly.pdbx_strand_id
1 'polypeptide(L)'
;SDLECRSGSNGHCVDQCGAGHQCIYDQCQTDSDCKGRVCACAGSVGSSSSVNVCHGDGNCQVDADCGPNNYCSPSYGGCGNFGGKQFFCHAPAADECIDDADCATGSDCRYQPALGHWKCDTQHCAG
;
A
#
# COMPACT_ATOMS: atom_id res chain seq x y z
N SER A 1 -6.58 -24.96 -14.70
CA SER A 1 -5.15 -24.57 -14.58
C SER A 1 -4.98 -23.13 -15.08
N ASP A 2 -3.86 -22.47 -14.79
CA ASP A 2 -3.64 -21.06 -15.19
C ASP A 2 -3.85 -20.81 -16.69
N LEU A 3 -3.58 -21.82 -17.53
CA LEU A 3 -3.81 -21.78 -18.98
C LEU A 3 -5.27 -21.55 -19.39
N GLU A 4 -6.24 -21.78 -18.50
CA GLU A 4 -7.67 -21.58 -18.71
C GLU A 4 -8.11 -20.17 -18.29
N CYS A 5 -7.29 -19.46 -17.51
CA CYS A 5 -7.56 -18.12 -17.00
C CYS A 5 -7.11 -17.04 -17.99
N ARG A 6 -7.80 -16.91 -19.12
CA ARG A 6 -7.42 -16.00 -20.23
C ARG A 6 -8.23 -14.71 -20.30
N SER A 7 -9.22 -14.53 -19.43
CA SER A 7 -10.17 -13.41 -19.54
C SER A 7 -9.59 -12.08 -19.07
N GLY A 8 -8.41 -12.08 -18.44
CA GLY A 8 -7.75 -10.89 -17.93
C GLY A 8 -6.23 -11.03 -17.92
N SER A 9 -5.56 -9.98 -17.47
CA SER A 9 -4.10 -9.92 -17.38
C SER A 9 -3.58 -10.85 -16.29
N ASN A 10 -2.53 -11.62 -16.63
CA ASN A 10 -1.81 -12.50 -15.70
C ASN A 10 -2.74 -13.39 -14.87
N GLY A 11 -3.62 -14.15 -15.55
CA GLY A 11 -4.63 -14.96 -14.89
C GLY A 11 -4.03 -16.16 -14.15
N HIS A 12 -4.35 -16.29 -12.87
CA HIS A 12 -3.94 -17.42 -12.02
C HIS A 12 -5.17 -18.23 -11.59
N CYS A 13 -5.04 -19.54 -11.62
CA CYS A 13 -6.06 -20.47 -11.16
C CYS A 13 -5.78 -20.80 -9.70
N VAL A 14 -6.57 -20.24 -8.78
CA VAL A 14 -6.42 -20.47 -7.34
C VAL A 14 -7.52 -21.37 -6.81
N ASP A 15 -7.16 -22.24 -5.87
CA ASP A 15 -8.12 -23.02 -5.10
C ASP A 15 -8.74 -22.13 -4.02
N GLN A 16 -10.05 -21.89 -4.10
CA GLN A 16 -10.78 -21.31 -2.97
C GLN A 16 -11.33 -22.43 -2.10
N CYS A 17 -10.97 -22.42 -0.81
CA CYS A 17 -11.38 -23.32 0.27
C CYS A 17 -12.76 -23.98 0.07
N GLY A 18 -12.82 -25.08 -0.67
CA GLY A 18 -14.04 -25.87 -0.92
C GLY A 18 -15.02 -25.31 -1.96
N ALA A 19 -14.79 -24.12 -2.53
CA ALA A 19 -15.65 -23.53 -3.58
C ALA A 19 -15.22 -23.90 -5.01
N GLY A 20 -14.09 -24.59 -5.16
CA GLY A 20 -13.51 -24.99 -6.44
C GLY A 20 -12.44 -24.00 -6.93
N HIS A 21 -11.98 -24.22 -8.16
CA HIS A 21 -10.95 -23.39 -8.79
C HIS A 21 -11.56 -22.08 -9.29
N GLN A 22 -10.93 -20.95 -8.97
CA GLN A 22 -11.31 -19.64 -9.50
C GLN A 22 -10.13 -18.99 -10.21
N CYS A 23 -10.42 -18.29 -11.31
CA CYS A 23 -9.45 -17.45 -11.97
C CYS A 23 -9.43 -16.06 -11.32
N ILE A 24 -8.26 -15.65 -10.86
CA ILE A 24 -7.98 -14.29 -10.40
C ILE A 24 -7.05 -13.59 -11.39
N TYR A 25 -7.09 -12.27 -11.43
CA TYR A 25 -6.38 -11.47 -12.43
C TYR A 25 -5.81 -10.21 -11.80
N ASP A 26 -4.72 -9.71 -12.38
CA ASP A 26 -4.10 -8.44 -12.00
C ASP A 26 -5.06 -7.28 -12.30
N GLN A 27 -5.26 -6.40 -11.32
CA GLN A 27 -6.04 -5.17 -11.50
C GLN A 27 -5.25 -4.09 -12.24
N CYS A 28 -3.92 -4.16 -12.17
CA CYS A 28 -3.00 -3.20 -12.75
C CYS A 28 -1.69 -3.88 -13.17
N GLN A 29 -1.05 -3.34 -14.20
CA GLN A 29 0.30 -3.71 -14.63
C GLN A 29 1.30 -2.58 -14.35
N THR A 30 0.79 -1.37 -14.24
CA THR A 30 1.56 -0.15 -14.02
C THR A 30 0.77 0.81 -13.13
N ASP A 31 1.47 1.76 -12.50
CA ASP A 31 0.86 2.82 -11.70
C ASP A 31 -0.15 3.68 -12.47
N SER A 32 0.01 3.81 -13.80
CA SER A 32 -0.95 4.54 -14.64
C SER A 32 -2.33 3.88 -14.70
N ASP A 33 -2.42 2.55 -14.52
CA ASP A 33 -3.70 1.83 -14.50
C ASP A 33 -4.53 2.21 -13.26
N CYS A 34 -3.88 2.72 -12.22
CA CYS A 34 -4.47 3.03 -10.93
C CYS A 34 -4.94 4.49 -10.79
N LYS A 35 -4.90 5.29 -11.87
CA LYS A 35 -5.38 6.69 -11.90
C LYS A 35 -4.66 7.58 -10.87
N GLY A 36 -3.32 7.55 -10.86
CA GLY A 36 -2.48 8.34 -9.94
C GLY A 36 -2.28 7.69 -8.58
N ARG A 37 -2.47 6.38 -8.48
CA ARG A 37 -2.21 5.56 -7.28
C ARG A 37 -1.17 4.49 -7.58
N VAL A 38 -0.57 3.90 -6.56
CA VAL A 38 0.45 2.85 -6.75
C VAL A 38 -0.22 1.53 -7.12
N CYS A 39 0.31 0.88 -8.15
CA CYS A 39 0.06 -0.51 -8.47
C CYS A 39 1.01 -1.38 -7.63
N ALA A 40 0.50 -1.96 -6.56
CA ALA A 40 1.29 -2.87 -5.75
C ALA A 40 1.31 -4.25 -6.40
N CYS A 41 2.51 -4.81 -6.56
CA CYS A 41 2.70 -6.17 -7.05
C CYS A 41 2.07 -7.20 -6.09
N ALA A 42 1.69 -8.36 -6.60
CA ALA A 42 1.26 -9.50 -5.79
C ALA A 42 2.25 -9.79 -4.64
N GLY A 43 1.73 -9.97 -3.42
CA GLY A 43 2.54 -10.22 -2.20
C GLY A 43 3.39 -9.05 -1.71
N SER A 44 3.37 -7.90 -2.38
CA SER A 44 4.11 -6.71 -1.96
C SER A 44 3.30 -5.85 -0.99
N VAL A 45 3.97 -4.91 -0.32
CA VAL A 45 3.31 -3.85 0.47
C VAL A 45 2.40 -4.40 1.59
N GLY A 46 2.71 -5.60 2.12
CA GLY A 46 1.93 -6.26 3.17
C GLY A 46 0.58 -6.84 2.71
N SER A 47 0.34 -6.87 1.40
CA SER A 47 -0.85 -7.49 0.81
C SER A 47 -0.71 -9.01 0.78
N SER A 48 -1.77 -9.73 1.20
CA SER A 48 -1.91 -11.17 0.97
C SER A 48 -2.44 -11.50 -0.44
N SER A 49 -2.63 -10.48 -1.28
CA SER A 49 -3.11 -10.65 -2.65
C SER A 49 -2.09 -11.40 -3.49
N SER A 50 -2.55 -12.42 -4.21
CA SER A 50 -1.83 -13.13 -5.25
C SER A 50 -1.91 -12.44 -6.62
N VAL A 51 -2.50 -11.24 -6.68
CA VAL A 51 -2.60 -10.39 -7.88
C VAL A 51 -2.16 -8.96 -7.59
N ASN A 52 -1.73 -8.26 -8.62
CA ASN A 52 -1.41 -6.83 -8.54
C ASN A 52 -2.69 -6.03 -8.27
N VAL A 53 -2.61 -5.08 -7.35
CA VAL A 53 -3.78 -4.30 -6.89
C VAL A 53 -3.46 -2.81 -6.81
N CYS A 54 -4.45 -1.97 -7.09
CA CYS A 54 -4.32 -0.53 -6.93
C CYS A 54 -4.57 -0.11 -5.48
N HIS A 55 -3.57 0.50 -4.83
CA HIS A 55 -3.69 0.93 -3.43
C HIS A 55 -4.35 2.31 -3.33
N GLY A 56 -5.37 2.44 -2.45
CA GLY A 56 -6.41 3.47 -2.54
C GLY A 56 -6.07 4.88 -2.05
N ASP A 57 -5.37 5.02 -0.91
CA ASP A 57 -5.47 6.26 -0.13
C ASP A 57 -4.17 7.08 -0.04
N GLY A 58 -3.13 6.74 -0.82
CA GLY A 58 -1.85 7.46 -0.86
C GLY A 58 -1.89 8.76 -1.68
N ASN A 59 -0.92 9.65 -1.47
CA ASN A 59 -0.78 10.92 -2.21
C ASN A 59 0.51 11.05 -3.05
N CYS A 60 1.31 9.98 -3.15
CA CYS A 60 2.48 9.92 -4.02
C CYS A 60 2.74 8.51 -4.56
N GLN A 61 3.40 8.43 -5.72
CA GLN A 61 3.98 7.23 -6.29
C GLN A 61 5.51 7.28 -6.23
N VAL A 62 6.07 8.47 -6.42
CA VAL A 62 7.51 8.74 -6.40
C VAL A 62 7.81 10.03 -5.63
N ASP A 63 9.06 10.22 -5.21
CA ASP A 63 9.50 11.42 -4.49
C ASP A 63 9.18 12.73 -5.23
N ALA A 64 9.23 12.70 -6.56
CA ALA A 64 8.93 13.86 -7.40
C ALA A 64 7.48 14.37 -7.25
N ASP A 65 6.54 13.51 -6.85
CA ASP A 65 5.14 13.90 -6.62
C ASP A 65 4.99 14.78 -5.37
N CYS A 66 5.94 14.69 -4.44
CA CYS A 66 5.91 15.40 -3.16
C CYS A 66 6.53 16.80 -3.21
N GLY A 67 7.16 17.15 -4.33
CA GLY A 67 7.85 18.43 -4.50
C GLY A 67 9.26 18.47 -3.88
N PRO A 68 9.92 19.64 -3.93
CA PRO A 68 11.33 19.76 -3.54
C PRO A 68 11.56 19.48 -2.05
N ASN A 69 12.61 18.70 -1.75
CA ASN A 69 13.04 18.33 -0.39
C ASN A 69 12.05 17.45 0.39
N ASN A 70 11.03 16.93 -0.29
CA ASN A 70 10.09 15.96 0.24
C ASN A 70 10.34 14.61 -0.43
N TYR A 71 9.89 13.52 0.19
CA TYR A 71 10.06 12.16 -0.35
C TYR A 71 8.83 11.31 -0.08
N CYS A 72 8.66 10.26 -0.85
CA CYS A 72 7.49 9.40 -0.82
C CYS A 72 7.78 8.15 0.00
N SER A 73 7.12 8.00 1.16
CA SER A 73 7.34 6.89 2.08
C SER A 73 6.09 6.04 2.30
N PRO A 74 6.27 4.72 2.51
CA PRO A 74 5.15 3.84 2.80
C PRO A 74 4.74 3.91 4.28
N SER A 75 3.48 4.22 4.56
CA SER A 75 2.85 4.09 5.89
C SER A 75 1.77 3.03 5.86
N TYR A 76 1.58 2.32 6.96
CA TYR A 76 0.34 1.55 7.12
C TYR A 76 -0.83 2.54 7.28
N GLY A 77 -1.96 2.24 6.62
CA GLY A 77 -3.20 2.96 6.86
C GLY A 77 -3.81 2.64 8.23
N GLY A 78 -4.95 3.27 8.54
CA GLY A 78 -5.71 2.99 9.76
C GLY A 78 -6.26 1.56 9.83
N CYS A 79 -6.73 1.16 11.02
CA CYS A 79 -7.25 -0.19 11.25
C CYS A 79 -8.50 -0.46 10.41
N GLY A 80 -8.42 -1.50 9.57
CA GLY A 80 -9.44 -1.84 8.58
C GLY A 80 -8.95 -1.72 7.13
N ASN A 81 -7.79 -1.13 6.88
CA ASN A 81 -7.14 -1.24 5.58
C ASN A 81 -6.47 -2.62 5.45
N PHE A 82 -7.29 -3.62 5.10
CA PHE A 82 -6.82 -4.92 4.61
C PHE A 82 -6.01 -4.82 3.31
N GLY A 83 -5.91 -3.61 2.75
CA GLY A 83 -5.18 -3.30 1.53
C GLY A 83 -3.74 -2.83 1.76
N GLY A 84 -3.01 -3.32 2.76
CA GLY A 84 -1.55 -3.10 2.89
C GLY A 84 -1.10 -1.65 3.17
N LYS A 85 0.21 -1.38 2.99
CA LYS A 85 0.78 -0.02 3.12
C LYS A 85 0.33 0.89 1.97
N GLN A 86 0.39 2.18 2.22
CA GLN A 86 0.06 3.25 1.29
C GLN A 86 1.19 4.28 1.29
N PHE A 87 1.32 5.02 0.19
CA PHE A 87 2.46 5.90 -0.02
C PHE A 87 2.05 7.35 0.22
N PHE A 88 2.74 7.99 1.17
CA PHE A 88 2.48 9.36 1.56
C PHE A 88 3.74 10.19 1.50
N CYS A 89 3.57 11.46 1.11
CA CYS A 89 4.65 12.43 1.14
C CYS A 89 5.08 12.73 2.57
N HIS A 90 6.38 12.60 2.83
CA HIS A 90 7.05 13.24 3.94
C HIS A 90 7.36 14.69 3.58
N ALA A 91 7.10 15.58 4.52
CA ALA A 91 7.58 16.94 4.54
C ALA A 91 8.39 17.13 5.84
N PRO A 92 9.73 16.90 5.84
CA PRO A 92 10.55 16.90 7.07
C PRO A 92 10.47 18.17 7.93
N ALA A 93 10.07 19.30 7.33
CA ALA A 93 9.88 20.55 8.05
C ALA A 93 8.52 20.65 8.79
N ALA A 94 7.54 19.83 8.43
CA ALA A 94 6.20 19.81 8.98
C ALA A 94 5.87 18.54 9.77
N ASP A 95 6.60 17.45 9.51
CA ASP A 95 6.43 16.17 10.20
C ASP A 95 7.04 16.18 11.60
N GLU A 96 6.45 15.38 12.50
CA GLU A 96 6.94 15.17 13.86
C GLU A 96 8.04 14.10 13.91
N CYS A 97 8.08 13.19 12.94
CA CYS A 97 9.07 12.14 12.78
C CYS A 97 9.42 11.94 11.30
N ILE A 98 10.60 11.38 11.02
CA ILE A 98 11.08 10.96 9.69
C ILE A 98 11.09 9.43 9.60
N ASP A 99 11.50 8.76 10.67
CA ASP A 99 11.51 7.30 10.75
C ASP A 99 11.18 6.80 12.18
N ASP A 100 11.08 5.48 12.33
CA ASP A 100 10.72 4.85 13.61
C ASP A 100 11.73 5.13 14.73
N ALA A 101 12.98 5.52 14.41
CA ALA A 101 14.00 5.83 15.40
C ALA A 101 13.80 7.21 16.05
N ASP A 102 13.04 8.09 15.41
CA ASP A 102 12.60 9.36 16.01
C ASP A 102 11.54 9.15 17.10
N CYS A 103 10.93 7.96 17.13
CA CYS A 103 9.82 7.64 18.01
C CYS A 103 10.27 6.90 19.28
N ALA A 104 9.49 7.08 20.35
CA ALA A 104 9.73 6.37 21.60
C ALA A 104 9.50 4.86 21.43
N THR A 105 10.13 4.05 22.29
CA THR A 105 9.95 2.59 22.27
C THR A 105 8.47 2.21 22.38
N GLY A 106 7.98 1.44 21.40
CA GLY A 106 6.57 1.04 21.32
C GLY A 106 5.70 1.95 20.45
N SER A 107 6.29 2.91 19.73
CA SER A 107 5.66 3.69 18.67
C SER A 107 6.44 3.61 17.36
N ASP A 108 5.75 3.78 16.24
CA ASP A 108 6.30 3.84 14.88
C ASP A 108 5.93 5.16 14.19
N CYS A 109 6.75 5.60 13.24
CA CYS A 109 6.48 6.83 12.50
C CYS A 109 5.46 6.54 11.41
N ARG A 110 4.27 7.15 11.54
CA ARG A 110 3.13 6.87 10.67
C ARG A 110 2.52 8.13 10.11
N TYR A 111 2.11 8.06 8.85
CA TYR A 111 1.27 9.11 8.27
C TYR A 111 -0.11 9.09 8.93
N GLN A 112 -0.55 10.25 9.41
CA GLN A 112 -1.87 10.42 10.03
C GLN A 112 -2.79 11.15 9.06
N PRO A 113 -3.71 10.47 8.33
CA PRO A 113 -4.58 11.13 7.34
C PRO A 113 -5.46 12.23 7.93
N ALA A 114 -5.83 12.10 9.21
CA ALA A 114 -6.61 13.11 9.92
C ALA A 114 -5.83 14.42 10.17
N LEU A 115 -4.49 14.34 10.25
CA LEU A 115 -3.60 15.47 10.52
C LEU A 115 -2.83 15.94 9.29
N GLY A 116 -2.71 15.09 8.26
CA GLY A 116 -2.00 15.39 7.03
C GLY A 116 -0.48 15.42 7.13
N HIS A 117 0.11 14.84 8.18
CA HIS A 117 1.56 14.77 8.40
C HIS A 117 1.95 13.50 9.16
N TRP A 118 3.26 13.21 9.20
CA TRP A 118 3.81 12.06 9.89
C TRP A 118 4.02 12.33 11.37
N LYS A 119 3.61 11.36 12.19
CA LYS A 119 3.65 11.46 13.64
C LYS A 119 3.91 10.10 14.26
N CYS A 120 4.63 10.09 15.38
CA CYS A 120 4.81 8.91 16.20
C CYS A 120 3.47 8.42 16.75
N ASP A 121 3.11 7.19 16.41
CA ASP A 121 1.86 6.57 16.82
C ASP A 121 2.11 5.21 17.47
N THR A 122 1.24 4.86 18.41
CA THR A 122 1.24 3.57 19.12
C THR A 122 0.11 2.66 18.62
N GLN A 123 -0.81 3.17 17.78
CA GLN A 123 -1.85 2.35 17.16
C GLN A 123 -1.27 1.45 16.08
N HIS A 124 -0.72 0.34 16.52
CA HIS A 124 -0.54 -0.84 15.70
C HIS A 124 -1.87 -1.58 15.72
N CYS A 125 -2.49 -1.78 14.56
CA CYS A 125 -3.70 -2.57 14.50
C CYS A 125 -3.39 -3.98 15.01
N ALA A 126 -4.02 -4.37 16.11
CA ALA A 126 -3.97 -5.74 16.58
C ALA A 126 -4.58 -6.62 15.49
N GLY A 127 -3.75 -7.47 14.88
CA GLY A 127 -4.20 -8.47 13.90
C GLY A 127 -5.13 -9.50 14.50
#